data_AF-A0A819SWV1-F1
#
_entry.id   AF-A0A819SWV1-F1
#
_cell.length_a   1.000
_cell.length_b   1.000
_cell.length_c   1.000
_cell.angle_alpha   90.00
_cell.angle_beta   90.00
_cell.angle_gamma   90.00
#
_symmetry.space_group_name_H-M   'P 1'
#
loop_
_entity.id
_entity.type
_entity.pdbx_description
1 polymer ?
#
loop_
_entity_poly.entity_id
_entity_poly.type
_entity_poly.pdbx_seq_one_letter_code
_entity_poly.pdbx_strand_id
1 'polypeptide(L)'
;ENNCQFSQQINCDKINHVRICGTQSKNSIINYFPNAIELTFDLSNDSITVDLNRILPLSKLRKLAIECYQFPFKRLIKLLYSTVNLNSLKIRRTSINDTEYELIQQSEFFQMISNKNMIKNLIIDECCTLTKIQLFVDICPQLQQLTSGMN
;
A
#
# COMPACT_ATOMS: atom_id res chain seq x y z
N GLU A 1 -34.11 -34.14 6.40
CA GLU A 1 -32.87 -33.61 5.80
C GLU A 1 -32.72 -32.16 6.22
N ASN A 2 -31.90 -31.89 7.24
CA ASN A 2 -31.67 -30.55 7.76
C ASN A 2 -30.21 -30.19 7.52
N ASN A 3 -29.93 -29.31 6.56
CA ASN A 3 -28.68 -28.58 6.51
C ASN A 3 -29.01 -27.09 6.41
N CYS A 4 -29.23 -26.48 7.58
CA CYS A 4 -29.17 -25.04 7.75
C CYS A 4 -27.75 -24.56 7.41
N GLN A 5 -27.57 -24.00 6.21
CA GLN A 5 -26.41 -23.18 5.91
C GLN A 5 -26.54 -21.86 6.65
N PHE A 6 -26.00 -21.80 7.87
CA PHE A 6 -25.68 -20.52 8.51
C PHE A 6 -24.52 -19.89 7.72
N SER A 7 -24.84 -19.11 6.68
CA SER A 7 -23.91 -18.09 6.22
C SER A 7 -24.01 -16.92 7.19
N GLN A 8 -23.07 -16.83 8.12
CA GLN A 8 -22.87 -15.56 8.83
C GLN A 8 -22.49 -14.53 7.77
N GLN A 9 -23.44 -13.69 7.36
CA GLN A 9 -23.14 -12.48 6.59
C GLN A 9 -22.23 -11.62 7.47
N ILE A 10 -20.94 -11.65 7.18
CA ILE A 10 -19.98 -10.74 7.80
C ILE A 10 -20.40 -9.34 7.37
N ASN A 11 -20.87 -8.53 8.31
CA ASN A 11 -21.17 -7.13 8.06
C ASN A 11 -19.85 -6.37 7.85
N CYS A 12 -19.46 -6.21 6.59
CA CYS A 12 -18.21 -5.56 6.19
C CYS A 12 -18.24 -4.03 6.37
N ASP A 13 -19.41 -3.43 6.67
CA ASP A 13 -19.54 -1.97 6.86
C ASP A 13 -18.88 -1.50 8.16
N LYS A 14 -18.70 -2.40 9.14
CA LYS A 14 -18.04 -2.08 10.42
C LYS A 14 -16.54 -2.35 10.41
N ILE A 15 -15.98 -2.78 9.28
CA ILE A 15 -14.57 -3.15 9.17
C ILE A 15 -13.76 -1.93 8.72
N ASN A 16 -12.87 -1.50 9.61
CA ASN A 16 -12.06 -0.29 9.43
C ASN A 16 -10.65 -0.64 8.94
N HIS A 17 -10.19 -1.85 9.27
CA HIS A 17 -8.85 -2.36 8.96
C HIS A 17 -8.98 -3.68 8.22
N VAL A 18 -8.35 -3.76 7.06
CA VAL A 18 -8.28 -4.97 6.24
C VAL A 18 -6.83 -5.45 6.20
N ARG A 19 -6.61 -6.72 6.53
CA ARG A 19 -5.32 -7.39 6.37
C ARG A 19 -5.43 -8.50 5.33
N ILE A 20 -4.58 -8.47 4.31
CA ILE A 20 -4.55 -9.44 3.22
C ILE A 20 -3.21 -10.18 3.26
N CYS A 21 -3.25 -11.48 3.48
CA CYS A 21 -2.08 -12.33 3.56
C CYS A 21 -2.11 -13.46 2.52
N GLY A 22 -0.99 -13.71 1.85
CA GLY A 22 -0.68 -14.99 1.20
C GLY A 22 -1.36 -15.33 -0.13
N THR A 23 -0.79 -16.34 -0.80
CA THR A 23 -0.99 -16.66 -2.22
C THR A 23 -2.32 -17.36 -2.52
N GLN A 24 -3.23 -16.63 -3.16
CA GLN A 24 -4.39 -17.08 -3.96
C GLN A 24 -5.34 -18.11 -3.32
N SER A 25 -6.59 -17.67 -3.12
CA SER A 25 -7.73 -18.52 -3.47
C SER A 25 -8.45 -17.86 -4.65
N LYS A 26 -8.25 -18.40 -5.86
CA LYS A 26 -8.91 -17.96 -7.11
C LYS A 26 -10.45 -18.01 -7.08
N ASN A 27 -11.05 -18.51 -5.98
CA ASN A 27 -12.47 -18.81 -5.86
C ASN A 27 -13.14 -18.24 -4.59
N SER A 28 -12.51 -17.32 -3.84
CA SER A 28 -13.19 -16.70 -2.70
C SER A 28 -14.05 -15.52 -3.16
N ILE A 29 -15.27 -15.45 -2.62
CA ILE A 29 -16.12 -14.25 -2.68
C ILE A 29 -15.26 -13.08 -2.22
N ILE A 30 -15.04 -12.10 -3.10
CA ILE A 30 -14.33 -10.87 -2.76
C ILE A 30 -15.26 -10.08 -1.86
N ASN A 31 -15.03 -10.14 -0.55
CA ASN A 31 -15.71 -9.27 0.40
C ASN A 31 -15.30 -7.82 0.11
N TYR A 32 -16.29 -6.93 -0.05
CA TYR A 32 -16.04 -5.50 -0.22
C TYR A 32 -16.16 -4.79 1.14
N PHE A 33 -15.16 -3.98 1.47
CA PHE A 33 -15.06 -3.26 2.74
C PHE A 33 -15.18 -1.74 2.50
N PRO A 34 -16.41 -1.20 2.39
CA PRO A 34 -16.66 0.18 1.95
C PRO A 34 -16.14 1.25 2.92
N ASN A 35 -15.94 0.89 4.18
CA ASN A 35 -15.54 1.79 5.26
C ASN A 35 -14.12 1.53 5.77
N ALA A 36 -13.37 0.64 5.10
CA ALA A 36 -11.98 0.41 5.44
C ALA A 36 -11.14 1.67 5.18
N ILE A 37 -10.39 2.07 6.20
CA ILE A 37 -9.47 3.21 6.18
C ILE A 37 -8.02 2.78 6.45
N GLU A 38 -7.81 1.55 6.87
CA GLU A 38 -6.49 0.96 7.11
C GLU A 38 -6.33 -0.32 6.28
N LEU A 39 -5.18 -0.48 5.63
CA LEU A 39 -4.85 -1.66 4.84
C LEU A 39 -3.46 -2.18 5.22
N THR A 40 -3.36 -3.49 5.41
CA THR A 40 -2.09 -4.21 5.52
C THR A 40 -2.05 -5.34 4.49
N PHE A 41 -0.98 -5.46 3.71
CA PHE A 41 -0.83 -6.60 2.81
C PHE A 41 0.62 -7.07 2.65
N ASP A 42 0.79 -8.36 2.33
CA ASP A 42 2.09 -9.01 2.09
C ASP A 42 2.29 -9.51 0.64
N LEU A 43 1.39 -9.13 -0.27
CA LEU A 43 1.36 -9.55 -1.67
C LEU A 43 2.19 -8.65 -2.62
N SER A 44 2.82 -9.26 -3.63
CA SER A 44 3.57 -8.58 -4.70
C SER A 44 3.08 -8.95 -6.12
N ASN A 45 1.78 -9.01 -6.34
CA ASN A 45 1.26 -9.25 -7.70
C ASN A 45 1.31 -7.98 -8.58
N ASP A 46 1.27 -8.14 -9.90
CA ASP A 46 1.32 -7.02 -10.86
C ASP A 46 0.05 -6.15 -10.84
N SER A 47 -1.08 -6.77 -10.53
CA SER A 47 -2.40 -6.14 -10.55
C SER A 47 -2.83 -5.59 -9.19
N ILE A 48 -1.91 -5.42 -8.23
CA ILE A 48 -2.23 -5.19 -6.82
C ILE A 48 -3.16 -3.99 -6.62
N THR A 49 -2.92 -2.88 -7.30
CA THR A 49 -3.77 -1.69 -7.21
C THR A 49 -5.20 -1.98 -7.69
N VAL A 50 -5.35 -2.74 -8.77
CA VAL A 50 -6.67 -3.11 -9.33
C VAL A 50 -7.38 -4.08 -8.39
N ASP A 51 -6.65 -5.08 -7.88
CA ASP A 51 -7.19 -6.11 -6.99
C ASP A 51 -7.64 -5.49 -5.66
N LEU A 52 -6.82 -4.62 -5.07
CA LEU A 52 -7.17 -3.92 -3.83
C LEU A 52 -8.38 -3.00 -4.02
N ASN A 53 -8.49 -2.31 -5.16
CA ASN A 53 -9.62 -1.42 -5.41
C ASN A 53 -10.96 -2.16 -5.58
N ARG A 54 -10.93 -3.47 -5.87
CA ARG A 54 -12.12 -4.34 -5.84
C ARG A 54 -12.52 -4.76 -4.43
N ILE A 55 -11.58 -4.71 -3.48
CA ILE A 55 -11.76 -5.12 -2.09
C ILE A 55 -12.18 -3.93 -1.23
N LEU A 56 -11.63 -2.74 -1.47
CA LEU A 56 -11.91 -1.55 -0.68
C LEU A 56 -11.63 -0.27 -1.48
N PRO A 57 -12.28 0.86 -1.14
CA PRO A 57 -12.03 2.14 -1.81
C PRO A 57 -10.67 2.73 -1.43
N LEU A 58 -9.67 2.59 -2.30
CA LEU A 58 -8.30 3.07 -2.05
C LEU A 58 -8.24 4.57 -1.72
N SER A 59 -9.13 5.37 -2.29
CA SER A 59 -9.22 6.81 -2.04
C SER A 59 -9.63 7.16 -0.60
N LYS A 60 -10.16 6.22 0.19
CA LYS A 60 -10.50 6.44 1.61
C LYS A 60 -9.36 6.05 2.56
N LEU A 61 -8.34 5.33 2.07
CA LEU A 61 -7.27 4.85 2.92
C LEU A 61 -6.52 6.02 3.58
N ARG A 62 -6.32 5.88 4.88
CA ARG A 62 -5.51 6.75 5.73
C ARG A 62 -4.21 6.08 6.09
N LYS A 63 -4.23 4.78 6.40
CA LYS A 63 -3.03 4.01 6.77
C LYS A 63 -2.81 2.84 5.82
N LEU A 64 -1.55 2.66 5.41
CA LEU A 64 -1.14 1.58 4.54
C LEU A 64 0.14 0.93 5.09
N ALA A 65 0.11 -0.39 5.26
CA ALA A 65 1.27 -1.20 5.61
C ALA A 65 1.54 -2.24 4.51
N ILE A 66 2.71 -2.16 3.90
CA ILE A 66 3.20 -3.11 2.90
C ILE A 66 4.26 -3.99 3.56
N GLU A 67 3.85 -5.18 3.97
CA GLU A 67 4.73 -6.16 4.62
C GLU A 67 5.47 -7.05 3.62
N CYS A 68 5.14 -6.93 2.33
CA CYS A 68 5.78 -7.68 1.27
C CYS A 68 7.29 -7.38 1.24
N TYR A 69 8.10 -8.43 1.21
CA TYR A 69 9.55 -8.28 1.10
C TYR A 69 9.93 -7.78 -0.30
N GLN A 70 10.74 -6.72 -0.36
CA GLN A 70 11.23 -6.13 -1.62
C GLN A 70 10.12 -5.68 -2.57
N PHE A 71 9.11 -4.97 -2.06
CA PHE A 71 8.03 -4.44 -2.89
C PHE A 71 8.57 -3.47 -3.97
N PRO A 72 8.25 -3.64 -5.27
CA PRO A 72 8.79 -2.78 -6.32
C PRO A 72 8.37 -1.32 -6.16
N PHE A 73 9.32 -0.40 -6.11
CA PHE A 73 9.01 1.02 -5.86
C PHE A 73 8.15 1.63 -6.96
N LYS A 74 8.34 1.23 -8.23
CA LYS A 74 7.44 1.64 -9.33
C LYS A 74 5.98 1.25 -9.07
N ARG A 75 5.72 0.11 -8.43
CA ARG A 75 4.37 -0.32 -8.04
C ARG A 75 3.87 0.48 -6.84
N LEU A 76 4.74 0.82 -5.90
CA LEU A 76 4.41 1.71 -4.79
C LEU A 76 3.91 3.06 -5.30
N ILE A 77 4.64 3.68 -6.23
CA ILE A 77 4.24 4.96 -6.85
C ILE A 77 2.82 4.83 -7.44
N LYS A 78 2.55 3.79 -8.24
CA LYS A 78 1.19 3.57 -8.78
C LYS A 78 0.12 3.36 -7.71
N LEU A 79 0.45 2.67 -6.61
CA LEU A 79 -0.48 2.48 -5.51
C LEU A 79 -0.78 3.80 -4.79
N LEU A 80 0.26 4.58 -4.52
CA LEU A 80 0.16 5.89 -3.86
C LEU A 80 -0.66 6.90 -4.68
N TYR A 81 -0.60 6.80 -6.02
CA TYR A 81 -1.48 7.59 -6.90
C TYR A 81 -2.97 7.36 -6.62
N SER A 82 -3.35 6.12 -6.26
CA SER A 82 -4.73 5.73 -5.97
C SER A 82 -5.14 5.96 -4.51
N THR A 83 -4.18 6.23 -3.61
CA THR A 83 -4.43 6.45 -2.17
C THR A 83 -4.22 7.92 -1.79
N VAL A 84 -4.97 8.82 -2.44
CA VAL A 84 -4.81 10.28 -2.32
C VAL A 84 -4.95 10.85 -0.91
N ASN A 85 -5.60 10.11 -0.01
CA ASN A 85 -5.90 10.52 1.37
C ASN A 85 -4.96 9.91 2.42
N LEU A 86 -3.93 9.19 1.96
CA LEU A 86 -3.01 8.45 2.81
C LEU A 86 -2.18 9.40 3.67
N ASN A 87 -2.15 9.15 4.98
CA ASN A 87 -1.39 9.94 5.96
C ASN A 87 -0.22 9.15 6.57
N SER A 88 -0.30 7.82 6.56
CA SER A 88 0.67 6.93 7.17
C SER A 88 1.01 5.81 6.23
N LEU A 89 2.29 5.67 5.93
CA LEU A 89 2.84 4.61 5.10
C LEU A 89 3.88 3.84 5.91
N LYS A 90 3.70 2.53 5.99
CA LYS A 90 4.68 1.60 6.51
C LYS A 90 5.08 0.65 5.41
N ILE A 91 6.38 0.52 5.15
CA ILE A 91 6.91 -0.40 4.16
C ILE A 91 8.03 -1.20 4.78
N ARG A 92 8.01 -2.50 4.53
CA ARG A 92 9.08 -3.39 5.00
C ARG A 92 10.39 -3.11 4.28
N ARG A 93 10.43 -3.34 2.97
CA ARG A 93 11.60 -3.13 2.11
C ARG A 93 11.13 -2.91 0.68
N THR A 94 11.78 -2.01 -0.06
CA THR A 94 11.53 -1.82 -1.49
C THR A 94 12.65 -2.38 -2.36
N SER A 95 12.25 -2.90 -3.53
CA SER A 95 13.18 -3.15 -4.63
C SER A 95 13.22 -1.92 -5.54
N ILE A 96 14.43 -1.44 -5.78
CA ILE A 96 14.77 -0.35 -6.69
C ILE A 96 16.11 -0.74 -7.31
N ASN A 97 16.12 -0.91 -8.62
CA ASN A 97 17.34 -1.08 -9.38
C ASN A 97 17.86 0.30 -9.80
N ASP A 98 19.18 0.48 -9.88
CA ASP A 98 19.79 1.79 -10.14
C ASP A 98 19.38 2.38 -11.51
N THR A 99 19.17 1.52 -12.51
CA THR A 99 18.66 1.94 -13.83
C THR A 99 17.19 2.38 -13.79
N GLU A 100 16.39 1.85 -12.87
CA GLU A 100 15.00 2.26 -12.69
C GLU A 100 14.89 3.56 -11.91
N TYR A 101 15.90 3.91 -11.11
CA TYR A 101 15.93 5.11 -10.28
C TYR A 101 15.63 6.38 -11.10
N GLU A 102 16.43 6.63 -12.14
CA GLU A 102 16.31 7.82 -12.98
C GLU A 102 14.99 7.82 -13.77
N LEU A 103 14.61 6.66 -14.31
CA LEU A 103 13.37 6.51 -15.07
C LEU A 103 12.12 6.73 -14.21
N ILE A 104 12.17 6.34 -12.94
CA ILE A 104 11.05 6.55 -12.02
C ILE A 104 10.89 8.03 -11.71
N GLN A 105 11.98 8.75 -11.44
CA GLN A 105 11.93 10.20 -11.15
C GLN A 105 11.37 11.01 -12.33
N GLN A 106 11.59 10.55 -13.56
CA GLN A 106 11.04 11.17 -14.77
C GLN A 106 9.58 10.79 -15.06
N SER A 107 9.01 9.83 -14.34
CA SER A 107 7.64 9.37 -14.60
C SER A 107 6.59 10.38 -14.14
N GLU A 108 5.51 10.52 -14.91
CA GLU A 108 4.38 11.40 -14.58
C GLU A 108 3.80 11.06 -13.20
N PHE A 109 3.65 9.77 -12.88
CA PHE A 109 3.16 9.35 -11.56
C PHE A 109 4.06 9.83 -10.42
N PHE A 110 5.38 9.77 -10.58
CA PHE A 110 6.32 10.27 -9.58
C PHE A 110 6.14 11.77 -9.38
N GLN A 111 6.12 12.55 -10.48
CA GLN A 111 5.92 14.00 -10.44
C GLN A 111 4.58 14.41 -9.82
N MET A 112 3.51 13.66 -10.08
CA MET A 112 2.21 13.94 -9.50
C MET A 112 2.19 13.69 -7.99
N ILE A 113 2.81 12.60 -7.55
CA ILE A 113 2.82 12.20 -6.14
C ILE A 113 3.76 13.09 -5.33
N SER A 114 4.96 13.39 -5.84
CA SER A 114 5.93 14.28 -5.17
C SER A 114 5.36 15.66 -4.87
N ASN A 115 4.34 16.11 -5.59
CA ASN A 115 3.72 17.41 -5.37
C ASN A 115 2.44 17.35 -4.52
N LYS A 116 1.73 16.22 -4.49
CA LYS A 116 0.36 16.15 -3.95
C LYS A 116 0.18 15.19 -2.78
N ASN A 117 1.15 14.33 -2.52
CA ASN A 117 1.02 13.31 -1.49
C ASN A 117 0.93 13.94 -0.08
N MET A 118 0.02 13.41 0.74
CA MET A 118 -0.29 13.89 2.09
C MET A 118 0.28 13.00 3.21
N ILE A 119 1.18 12.06 2.89
CA ILE A 119 1.85 11.22 3.87
C ILE A 119 2.65 12.11 4.83
N LYS A 120 2.33 11.98 6.12
CA LYS A 120 3.01 12.67 7.22
C LYS A 120 3.92 11.73 7.99
N ASN A 121 3.58 10.44 8.03
CA ASN A 121 4.32 9.43 8.77
C ASN A 121 4.79 8.34 7.82
N LEU A 122 6.11 8.18 7.71
CA LEU A 122 6.73 7.14 6.91
C LEU A 122 7.59 6.23 7.80
N ILE A 123 7.34 4.94 7.72
CA ILE A 123 8.13 3.90 8.38
C ILE A 123 8.72 2.99 7.30
N ILE A 124 10.04 2.83 7.32
CA ILE A 124 10.79 1.90 6.49
C ILE A 124 11.46 0.90 7.43
N ASP A 125 10.92 -0.32 7.54
CA ASP A 125 11.33 -1.27 8.58
C ASP A 125 12.77 -1.78 8.38
N GLU A 126 13.16 -2.12 7.15
CA GLU A 126 14.48 -2.69 6.86
C GLU A 126 15.43 -1.69 6.18
N CYS A 127 16.72 -1.86 6.46
CA CYS A 127 17.81 -1.01 5.99
C CYS A 127 17.69 -0.66 4.50
N CYS A 128 17.67 0.64 4.23
CA CYS A 128 17.70 1.23 2.90
C CYS A 128 18.92 2.15 2.81
N THR A 129 19.51 2.26 1.61
CA THR A 129 20.58 3.23 1.38
C THR A 129 20.02 4.66 1.49
N LEU A 130 20.87 5.63 1.82
CA LEU A 130 20.46 7.04 1.87
C LEU A 130 19.80 7.50 0.58
N THR A 131 20.31 7.08 -0.58
CA THR A 131 19.72 7.35 -1.89
C THR A 131 18.28 6.84 -2.02
N LYS A 132 17.97 5.66 -1.45
CA LYS A 132 16.60 5.13 -1.45
C LYS A 132 15.71 5.87 -0.47
N ILE A 133 16.23 6.27 0.69
CA ILE A 133 15.50 7.11 1.65
C ILE A 133 15.15 8.46 1.01
N GLN A 134 16.07 9.07 0.27
CA GLN A 134 15.83 10.33 -0.42
C GLN A 134 14.64 10.24 -1.38
N LEU A 135 14.53 9.16 -2.17
CA LEU A 135 13.36 8.96 -3.03
C LEU A 135 12.03 8.95 -2.27
N PHE A 136 12.01 8.37 -1.08
CA PHE A 136 10.79 8.37 -0.27
C PHE A 136 10.44 9.75 0.25
N VAL A 137 11.45 10.52 0.65
CA VAL A 137 11.28 11.91 1.07
C VAL A 137 10.74 12.74 -0.10
N ASP A 138 11.30 12.56 -1.30
CA ASP A 138 10.90 13.29 -2.51
C ASP A 138 9.43 13.06 -2.87
N ILE A 139 8.87 11.87 -2.60
CA ILE A 139 7.46 11.56 -2.87
C ILE A 139 6.51 11.90 -1.70
N CYS A 140 7.03 12.39 -0.57
CA CYS A 140 6.27 12.74 0.62
C CYS A 140 6.56 14.20 1.02
N PRO A 141 6.09 15.20 0.26
CA PRO A 141 6.42 16.61 0.49
C PRO A 141 5.92 17.15 1.84
N GLN A 142 4.96 16.47 2.48
CA GLN A 142 4.37 16.85 3.77
C GLN A 142 4.89 15.98 4.94
N LEU A 143 6.02 15.29 4.74
CA LEU A 143 6.56 14.37 5.73
C LEU A 143 6.90 15.09 7.05
N GLN A 144 6.37 14.59 8.16
CA GLN A 144 6.61 15.10 9.51
C GLN A 144 7.43 14.12 10.34
N GLN A 145 7.27 12.83 10.10
CA GLN A 145 7.97 11.76 10.83
C GLN A 145 8.50 10.73 9.84
N LEU A 146 9.81 10.49 9.93
CA LEU A 146 10.50 9.41 9.23
C LEU A 146 11.12 8.49 10.27
N THR A 147 10.74 7.21 10.22
CA THR A 147 11.40 6.15 10.97
C THR A 147 12.02 5.19 9.97
N SER A 148 13.33 4.99 10.05
CA SER A 148 14.04 3.97 9.28
C SER A 148 14.78 3.04 10.23
N GLY A 149 14.59 1.72 10.09
CA GLY A 149 15.37 0.74 10.84
C GLY A 149 16.83 0.75 10.38
N MET A 150 17.75 1.17 11.27
CA MET A 150 19.14 0.72 11.24
C MET A 150 19.19 -0.52 12.14
N ASN A 151 19.06 -1.70 11.55
CA ASN A 151 19.48 -2.94 12.22
C ASN A 151 20.81 -3.38 11.62
#